data_AF-A0A418R9V6-F1
#
_entry.id   AF-A0A418R9V6-F1
#
_cell.length_a   1.000
_cell.length_b   1.000
_cell.length_c   1.000
_cell.angle_alpha   90.00
_cell.angle_beta   90.00
_cell.angle_gamma   90.00
#
_symmetry.space_group_name_H-M   'P 1'
#
loop_
_entity.id
_entity.type
_entity.pdbx_description
1 polymer ?
#
loop_
_entity_poly.entity_id
_entity_poly.type
_entity_poly.pdbx_seq_one_letter_code
_entity_poly.pdbx_strand_id
1 'polypeptide(L)' 'MAWPLPPTTRRIVAWLFLTGGVLLLLGVGLQLWIMYAEYQRLGTGGLSSTALVVRLMMLVASVMMLRYGWRELRGNDTVD' A
#
# COMPACT_ATOMS: atom_id res chain seq x y z
N MET A 1 -6.54 -6.00 -24.82
CA MET A 1 -7.47 -6.10 -23.68
C MET A 1 -8.56 -5.08 -23.93
N ALA A 2 -9.83 -5.48 -23.98
CA ALA A 2 -10.91 -4.54 -24.23
C ALA A 2 -11.08 -3.65 -22.99
N TRP A 3 -10.66 -2.39 -23.13
CA TRP A 3 -11.01 -1.32 -22.20
C TRP A 3 -12.31 -0.69 -22.73
N PRO A 4 -13.32 -0.44 -21.89
CA PRO A 4 -13.34 -0.56 -20.42
C PRO A 4 -13.55 -1.99 -19.90
N LEU A 5 -12.97 -2.29 -18.73
CA LEU A 5 -13.20 -3.54 -17.98
C LEU A 5 -14.69 -3.69 -17.59
N PRO A 6 -15.24 -4.92 -17.60
CA PRO A 6 -16.59 -5.19 -17.10
C PRO A 6 -16.73 -4.72 -15.64
N PRO A 7 -17.92 -4.22 -15.22
CA PRO A 7 -18.13 -3.64 -13.89
C PRO A 7 -17.79 -4.62 -12.76
N THR A 8 -18.09 -5.91 -12.94
CA THR A 8 -17.73 -6.97 -11.98
C THR A 8 -16.22 -7.14 -11.83
N THR A 9 -15.48 -7.19 -12.94
CA THR A 9 -14.01 -7.32 -12.92
C THR A 9 -13.37 -6.11 -12.29
N ARG A 10 -13.93 -4.92 -12.53
CA ARG A 10 -13.46 -3.65 -11.96
C ARG A 10 -13.58 -3.62 -10.43
N ARG A 11 -14.70 -4.11 -9.88
CA ARG A 11 -14.89 -4.28 -8.43
C ARG A 11 -13.90 -5.28 -7.84
N ILE A 12 -13.66 -6.41 -8.51
CA ILE A 12 -12.68 -7.41 -8.03
C ILE A 12 -11.28 -6.80 -7.97
N VAL A 13 -10.87 -6.08 -9.02
CA VAL A 13 -9.57 -5.37 -9.05
C VAL A 13 -9.50 -4.33 -7.93
N ALA A 14 -10.57 -3.56 -7.69
CA ALA A 14 -10.61 -2.60 -6.59
C ALA A 14 -10.39 -3.27 -5.22
N TRP A 15 -11.05 -4.40 -4.97
CA TRP A 15 -10.86 -5.19 -3.75
C TRP A 15 -9.46 -5.78 -3.62
N LEU A 16 -8.84 -6.23 -4.72
CA LEU A 16 -7.46 -6.70 -4.73
C LEU A 16 -6.48 -5.57 -4.38
N PHE A 17 -6.68 -4.37 -4.93
CA PHE A 17 -5.88 -3.18 -4.59
C PHE A 17 -6.05 -2.76 -3.14
N LEU A 18 -7.27 -2.82 -2.60
CA LEU A 18 -7.52 -2.52 -1.20
C LEU A 18 -6.87 -3.54 -0.27
N THR A 19 -7.12 -4.83 -0.47
CA THR A 19 -6.58 -5.90 0.38
C THR A 19 -5.06 -5.95 0.31
N GLY A 20 -4.48 -5.90 -0.90
CA GLY A 20 -3.04 -5.82 -1.09
C GLY A 20 -2.43 -4.55 -0.48
N GLY A 21 -3.09 -3.41 -0.65
CA GLY A 21 -2.68 -2.14 -0.04
C GLY A 21 -2.68 -2.18 1.49
N VAL A 22 -3.72 -2.74 2.10
CA VAL A 22 -3.81 -2.91 3.57
C VAL A 22 -2.70 -3.84 4.07
N LEU A 23 -2.51 -5.00 3.44
CA LEU A 23 -1.49 -5.96 3.85
C LEU A 23 -0.08 -5.37 3.72
N LEU A 24 0.20 -4.66 2.63
CA LEU A 24 1.47 -3.98 2.43
C LEU A 24 1.68 -2.88 3.48
N LEU A 25 0.65 -2.08 3.76
CA LEU A 25 0.71 -1.03 4.77
C LEU A 25 1.03 -1.60 6.16
N LEU A 26 0.36 -2.69 6.56
CA LEU A 26 0.62 -3.38 7.82
C LEU A 26 2.04 -3.95 7.87
N GLY A 27 2.49 -4.62 6.81
CA GLY A 27 3.82 -5.20 6.74
C GLY A 27 4.92 -4.15 6.84
N VAL A 28 4.81 -3.06 6.08
CA VAL A 28 5.76 -1.94 6.13
C VAL A 28 5.71 -1.22 7.48
N GLY A 29 4.52 -1.04 8.06
CA GLY A 29 4.35 -0.46 9.38
C GLY A 29 5.08 -1.26 10.46
N LEU A 30 4.99 -2.59 10.42
CA LEU A 30 5.72 -3.47 11.34
C LEU A 30 7.25 -3.36 11.13
N GLN A 31 7.72 -3.30 9.88
CA GLN A 31 9.15 -3.12 9.59
C GLN A 31 9.69 -1.79 10.10
N LEU A 32 8.92 -0.71 9.96
CA LEU A 32 9.29 0.61 10.50
C LEU A 32 9.33 0.60 12.03
N TRP A 33 8.41 -0.11 12.67
CA TRP A 33 8.44 -0.31 14.12
C TRP A 33 9.71 -1.05 14.59
N ILE A 34 10.07 -2.14 13.91
CA ILE A 34 11.31 -2.88 14.22
C ILE A 34 12.54 -1.99 14.03
N MET A 35 12.60 -1.25 12.92
CA MET A 35 13.69 -0.33 12.65
C MET A 35 13.79 0.78 13.71
N TYR A 36 12.65 1.29 14.19
CA TYR A 36 12.62 2.25 15.28
C TYR A 36 13.15 1.66 16.59
N ALA A 37 12.74 0.43 16.93
CA ALA A 37 13.26 -0.28 18.11
C ALA A 37 14.77 -0.54 18.00
N GLU A 38 15.28 -0.83 16.80
CA GLU A 38 16.70 -1.02 16.54
C GLU A 38 17.49 0.30 16.64
N TYR A 39 16.92 1.39 16.12
CA TYR A 39 17.48 2.74 16.30
C TYR A 39 17.59 3.13 17.78
N GLN A 40 16.60 2.77 18.61
CA GLN A 40 16.67 3.01 20.05
C GLN A 40 17.79 2.22 20.75
N ARG A 41 18.17 1.05 20.22
CA ARG A 41 19.19 0.17 20.82
C ARG A 41 20.60 0.48 20.35
N LEU A 42 20.77 0.71 19.05
CA LEU A 42 22.08 0.81 18.38
C LEU A 42 22.41 2.23 17.91
N GLY A 43 21.48 3.19 18.11
CA GLY A 43 21.60 4.53 17.57
C GLY A 43 21.59 4.55 16.04
N THR A 44 22.33 5.50 15.45
CA THR A 44 22.41 5.67 13.99
C THR A 44 23.07 4.50 13.27
N GLY A 45 23.86 3.67 13.95
CA GLY A 45 24.48 2.47 13.39
C GLY A 45 23.48 1.37 13.00
N GLY A 46 22.28 1.37 13.61
CA GLY A 46 21.19 0.44 13.26
C GLY A 46 20.36 0.86 12.05
N LEU A 47 20.59 2.06 11.50
CA LEU A 47 19.82 2.59 10.37
C LEU A 47 20.53 2.35 9.04
N SER A 48 20.04 1.39 8.26
CA SER A 48 20.41 1.26 6.85
C SER A 48 19.61 2.23 5.99
N SER A 49 20.27 3.24 5.39
CA SER A 49 19.63 4.24 4.53
C SER A 49 18.91 3.63 3.33
N THR A 50 19.51 2.63 2.68
CA THR A 50 18.88 1.93 1.55
C THR A 50 17.59 1.22 1.97
N ALA A 51 17.62 0.51 3.10
CA ALA A 51 16.45 -0.19 3.61
C ALA A 51 15.33 0.78 4.03
N LEU A 52 15.70 1.94 4.59
CA LEU A 52 14.76 3.01 4.92
C LEU A 52 14.04 3.54 3.66
N VAL A 53 14.79 3.88 2.61
CA VAL A 53 14.22 4.38 1.35
C VAL A 53 13.25 3.36 0.74
N VAL A 54 13.63 2.07 0.71
CA VAL A 54 12.75 1.01 0.19
C VAL A 54 11.45 0.92 0.99
N ARG A 55 11.51 0.95 2.32
CA ARG A 55 10.31 0.94 3.18
C ARG A 55 9.41 2.16 2.93
N LEU A 56 9.99 3.35 2.74
CA LEU A 56 9.24 4.55 2.40
C LEU A 56 8.56 4.44 1.02
N MET A 57 9.25 3.89 0.02
CA MET A 57 8.65 3.64 -1.30
C MET A 57 7.50 2.63 -1.21
N MET A 58 7.65 1.57 -0.41
CA MET A 58 6.57 0.60 -0.16
C MET A 58 5.39 1.24 0.60
N LEU A 59 5.65 2.16 1.53
CA LEU A 59 4.62 2.93 2.21
C LEU A 59 3.83 3.77 1.20
N VAL A 60 4.51 4.52 0.33
CA VAL A 60 3.86 5.29 -0.75
C VAL A 60 3.05 4.38 -1.66
N ALA A 61 3.60 3.22 -2.06
CA ALA A 61 2.89 2.25 -2.88
C ALA A 61 1.62 1.74 -2.20
N SER A 62 1.67 1.39 -0.91
CA SER A 62 0.50 0.94 -0.15
C SER A 62 -0.62 1.98 -0.13
N VAL A 63 -0.28 3.25 0.13
CA VAL A 63 -1.25 4.36 0.14
C VAL A 63 -1.82 4.61 -1.25
N MET A 64 -1.00 4.54 -2.30
CA MET A 64 -1.44 4.63 -3.70
C MET A 64 -2.43 3.52 -4.05
N MET A 65 -2.14 2.27 -3.65
CA MET A 65 -3.03 1.13 -3.89
C MET A 65 -4.37 1.30 -3.19
N LEU A 66 -4.35 1.75 -1.92
CA LEU A 66 -5.57 2.04 -1.16
C LEU A 66 -6.39 3.15 -1.82
N ARG A 67 -5.73 4.26 -2.21
CA ARG A 67 -6.38 5.37 -2.89
C ARG A 67 -7.02 4.94 -4.21
N TYR A 68 -6.34 4.11 -5.00
CA TYR A 68 -6.85 3.62 -6.27
C TYR A 68 -8.05 2.69 -6.08
N GLY A 69 -7.93 1.67 -5.22
CA GLY A 69 -9.03 0.76 -4.93
C GLY A 69 -10.27 1.49 -4.37
N TRP A 70 -10.06 2.48 -3.50
CA TRP A 70 -11.14 3.28 -2.95
C TRP A 70 -11.81 4.20 -3.97
N ARG A 71 -11.03 4.79 -4.89
CA ARG A 71 -11.58 5.60 -5.98
C ARG A 71 -12.45 4.74 -6.89
N GLU A 72 -12.01 3.52 -7.18
CA GLU A 72 -12.72 2.60 -8.07
C GLU A 72 -14.04 2.09 -7.48
N LEU A 73 -14.09 1.87 -6.16
CA LEU A 73 -15.33 1.54 -5.45
C LEU A 73 -16.35 2.69 -5.47
N ARG A 74 -15.92 3.94 -5.24
CA ARG A 74 -16.81 5.12 -5.29
C ARG A 74 -17.23 5.52 -6.70
N GLY A 75 -16.38 5.28 -7.71
CA GLY A 75 -16.71 5.52 -9.12
C GLY A 75 -17.78 4.58 -9.66
N ASN A 76 -18.22 3.59 -8.88
CA ASN A 76 -19.35 2.73 -9.21
C ASN A 76 -20.71 3.37 -8.87
N ASP A 77 -20.78 4.42 -8.06
CA ASP A 77 -22.04 5.02 -7.60
C ASP A 77 -22.66 6.01 -8.62
N THR A 78 -22.03 6.19 -9.80
CA THR A 78 -22.48 7.12 -10.85
C THR A 78 -22.92 6.42 -12.14
N VAL A 79 -23.11 5.10 -12.12
CA VAL A 79 -23.63 4.35 -13.27
C VAL A 79 -24.78 3.49 -12.75
N ASP A 80 -25.99 3.95 -13.07
CA ASP A 80 -27.28 3.33 -12.79
C ASP A 80 -27.38 1.87 -13.27
#